data_AF-A0A523TML9-F1
#
_entry.id   AF-A0A523TML9-F1
#
_cell.length_a   1.000
_cell.length_b   1.000
_cell.length_c   1.000
_cell.angle_alpha   90.00
_cell.angle_beta   90.00
_cell.angle_gamma   90.00
#
_symmetry.space_group_name_H-M   'P 1'
#
loop_
_entity.id
_entity.type
_entity.pdbx_description
1 polymer ?
#
loop_
_entity_poly.entity_id
_entity_poly.type
_entity_poly.pdbx_seq_one_letter_code
_entity_poly.pdbx_strand_id
1 'polypeptide(L)'
;MRKFQPLAFLALSISLAFFSINCGGRSDGTTYVLLPTSTNTATGTATGTGTGTGTATGTGTGTGTATGTGTDTGTATGTGTGTGTGTSTDTLIVTIGPNGSMPEGGDPDYATIGAAESNIVSDSVLSSKDLISQNRNVIYKLYGEWEESVDVAGWTCNATYKLTIENGSSTRPTVYTADSVTDSYTLRISSNYIDVSGIHIKAFSMDTSYDQNRALKIDGTYLTVTDCILGSSAANGAYNYACDLADNVTIDNCWITGYNGIGDETDSIDNVIIRNCVFKEGLSGSSGSNYNAAIYIKYANQVEIYNNKIIETGYKKYSIYLDYYDDCKIYNNIIRRTREDGAYPTYGGITLFTQAAGNTDSYVLNNTIDVDYQVIAGDRSGIYLMSYGNGLTHIRNNIIYMRLIGYGFDFESSSGFPGAITLDNNCGYLATTATYWGTCYLGFQDNLADWITLTALDGASVEADPLFISTDPASADFLHISGASPCIGQGKNFTSIFTTDIDGEARPSSGGWCIGADER
;
A
#
# COMPACT_ATOMS: atom_id res chain seq x y z
N MET A 1 -12.90 16.73 91.35
CA MET A 1 -11.84 15.87 90.75
C MET A 1 -11.90 16.17 89.24
N ARG A 2 -10.89 16.68 88.51
CA ARG A 2 -9.41 16.43 88.46
C ARG A 2 -9.13 14.93 88.22
N LYS A 3 -8.41 14.49 87.18
CA LYS A 3 -7.29 15.14 86.45
C LYS A 3 -7.20 14.82 84.92
N PHE A 4 -6.77 15.84 84.15
CA PHE A 4 -5.72 15.85 83.08
C PHE A 4 -5.79 14.99 81.79
N GLN A 5 -5.58 15.66 80.65
CA GLN A 5 -4.77 15.21 79.49
C GLN A 5 -3.30 15.66 79.66
N PRO A 6 -2.35 15.31 78.75
CA PRO A 6 -1.84 16.34 77.83
C PRO A 6 -1.36 15.92 76.41
N LEU A 7 -1.56 16.86 75.46
CA LEU A 7 -0.77 17.28 74.28
C LEU A 7 0.19 16.33 73.50
N ALA A 8 -0.01 16.29 72.17
CA ALA A 8 0.95 16.61 71.08
C ALA A 8 0.21 16.61 69.70
N PHE A 9 0.17 17.61 68.80
CA PHE A 9 0.58 19.04 68.73
C PHE A 9 1.80 19.43 67.84
N LEU A 10 1.71 19.25 66.51
CA LEU A 10 2.45 20.01 65.46
C LEU A 10 1.64 19.94 64.13
N ALA A 11 1.09 21.03 63.56
CA ALA A 11 1.67 21.94 62.53
C ALA A 11 2.21 21.21 61.27
N LEU A 12 2.13 21.72 60.02
CA LEU A 12 2.18 23.10 59.47
C LEU A 12 1.73 23.02 57.97
N SER A 13 1.13 23.98 57.22
CA SER A 13 0.67 25.39 57.38
C SER A 13 -0.57 25.67 56.47
N ILE A 14 -0.94 26.96 56.28
CA ILE A 14 -1.72 27.50 55.14
C ILE A 14 -0.77 28.32 54.26
N SER A 15 -0.97 28.36 52.93
CA SER A 15 -0.44 29.43 52.06
C SER A 15 -1.40 29.77 50.91
N LEU A 16 -1.98 30.97 50.95
CA LEU A 16 -2.64 31.61 49.82
C LEU A 16 -1.62 32.53 49.15
N ALA A 17 -1.35 32.38 47.85
CA ALA A 17 -0.41 33.23 47.13
C ALA A 17 -0.94 33.58 45.74
N PHE A 18 -1.13 34.88 45.49
CA PHE A 18 -1.30 35.41 44.14
C PHE A 18 0.04 35.35 43.40
N PHE A 19 0.03 34.95 42.13
CA PHE A 19 0.99 35.48 41.17
C PHE A 19 0.30 35.78 39.84
N SER A 20 0.68 36.89 39.22
CA SER A 20 0.02 37.47 38.06
C SER A 20 0.50 36.85 36.75
N ILE A 21 -0.42 36.35 35.92
CA ILE A 21 -0.14 36.19 34.48
C ILE A 21 -0.18 37.58 33.85
N ASN A 22 1.00 38.08 33.46
CA ASN A 22 1.13 39.32 32.70
C ASN A 22 1.89 39.02 31.40
N CYS A 23 1.20 39.12 30.26
CA CYS A 23 1.78 39.09 28.93
C CYS A 23 0.96 39.99 27.99
N GLY A 24 1.12 41.30 28.13
CA GLY A 24 0.58 42.27 27.17
C GLY A 24 1.34 42.26 25.84
N GLY A 25 0.88 41.45 24.88
CA GLY A 25 1.45 41.32 23.53
C GLY A 25 0.69 42.12 22.48
N ARG A 26 0.80 43.45 22.54
CA ARG A 26 0.12 44.44 21.68
C ARG A 26 0.14 44.12 20.18
N SER A 27 -1.03 43.96 19.57
CA SER A 27 -1.26 44.16 18.13
C SER A 27 -2.14 45.40 17.93
N ASP A 28 -1.68 46.33 17.08
CA ASP A 28 -2.44 47.57 16.82
C ASP A 28 -3.57 47.27 15.80
N GLY A 29 -4.80 47.69 16.11
CA GLY A 29 -5.97 47.38 15.30
C GLY A 29 -6.19 48.34 14.13
N THR A 30 -6.79 47.84 13.05
CA THR A 30 -7.42 48.68 12.01
C THR A 30 -8.80 48.09 11.70
N THR A 31 -9.86 48.84 12.02
CA THR A 31 -11.25 48.37 11.88
C THR A 31 -11.81 48.72 10.51
N TYR A 32 -12.26 47.73 9.75
CA TYR A 32 -13.18 47.92 8.63
C TYR A 32 -14.37 46.98 8.74
N VAL A 33 -15.57 47.55 8.66
CA VAL A 33 -16.85 46.82 8.63
C VAL A 33 -17.60 47.27 7.39
N LEU A 34 -17.82 46.36 6.44
CA LEU A 34 -18.90 46.43 5.46
C LEU A 34 -19.42 45.02 5.13
N LEU A 35 -20.61 44.99 4.54
CA LEU A 35 -21.51 43.83 4.47
C LEU A 35 -21.26 42.92 3.27
N PRO A 36 -21.73 41.66 3.29
CA PRO A 36 -21.50 40.70 2.22
C PRO A 36 -22.41 40.93 0.99
N THR A 37 -21.84 40.70 -0.20
CA THR A 37 -22.60 40.53 -1.44
C THR A 37 -21.97 39.42 -2.27
N SER A 38 -22.68 38.30 -2.45
CA SER A 38 -22.22 37.15 -3.24
C SER A 38 -22.72 37.26 -4.69
N THR A 39 -21.78 37.43 -5.64
CA THR A 39 -22.06 37.35 -7.08
C THR A 39 -20.94 36.60 -7.80
N ASN A 40 -20.90 35.27 -7.63
CA ASN A 40 -20.03 34.40 -8.42
C ASN A 40 -20.58 34.30 -9.86
N THR A 41 -20.16 35.20 -10.74
CA THR A 41 -20.40 35.10 -12.18
C THR A 41 -19.36 34.15 -12.77
N ALA A 42 -19.72 32.88 -12.93
CA ALA A 42 -18.83 31.87 -13.51
C ALA A 42 -18.73 32.01 -15.05
N THR A 43 -17.77 32.79 -15.54
CA THR A 43 -17.34 32.72 -16.95
C THR A 43 -16.48 31.47 -17.17
N GLY A 44 -17.12 30.36 -17.55
CA GLY A 44 -16.42 29.13 -17.94
C GLY A 44 -15.73 29.26 -19.29
N THR A 45 -14.39 29.34 -19.29
CA THR A 45 -13.59 29.30 -20.52
C THR A 45 -13.47 27.85 -21.01
N ALA A 46 -14.27 27.48 -22.01
CA ALA A 46 -14.24 26.12 -22.58
C ALA A 46 -13.08 25.95 -23.57
N THR A 47 -11.93 25.43 -23.10
CA THR A 47 -10.83 24.98 -23.96
C THR A 47 -11.14 23.60 -24.56
N GLY A 48 -11.78 23.58 -25.73
CA GLY A 48 -12.05 22.35 -26.50
C GLY A 48 -10.95 22.04 -27.52
N THR A 49 -10.24 20.93 -27.35
CA THR A 49 -9.26 20.40 -28.31
C THR A 49 -9.93 19.59 -29.43
N GLY A 50 -10.50 20.28 -30.41
CA GLY A 50 -11.15 19.64 -31.57
C GLY A 50 -10.20 19.30 -32.72
N THR A 51 -9.94 18.01 -32.97
CA THR A 51 -9.24 17.52 -34.16
C THR A 51 -10.18 17.41 -35.37
N GLY A 52 -10.33 18.51 -36.12
CA GLY A 52 -11.20 18.58 -37.30
C GLY A 52 -10.46 18.83 -38.62
N THR A 53 -10.61 17.94 -39.59
CA THR A 53 -10.15 18.14 -40.99
C THR A 53 -11.20 18.91 -41.79
N GLY A 54 -11.05 20.23 -41.88
CA GLY A 54 -11.97 21.11 -42.62
C GLY A 54 -11.26 22.17 -43.45
N THR A 55 -11.67 22.33 -44.72
CA THR A 55 -11.17 23.40 -45.60
C THR A 55 -11.96 24.69 -45.34
N ALA A 56 -11.33 25.72 -44.79
CA ALA A 56 -11.97 26.99 -44.45
C ALA A 56 -11.28 28.18 -45.11
N THR A 57 -12.03 28.95 -45.91
CA THR A 57 -11.60 30.27 -46.40
C THR A 57 -12.18 31.38 -45.52
N GLY A 58 -11.36 31.96 -44.65
CA GLY A 58 -11.77 33.08 -43.80
C GLY A 58 -10.57 33.81 -43.20
N THR A 59 -10.65 35.14 -43.10
CA THR A 59 -9.62 35.98 -42.49
C THR A 59 -9.78 36.02 -40.97
N GLY A 60 -8.95 35.27 -40.24
CA GLY A 60 -8.94 35.26 -38.78
C GLY A 60 -7.53 35.41 -38.21
N THR A 61 -7.38 36.21 -37.16
CA THR A 61 -6.14 36.30 -36.37
C THR A 61 -6.17 35.23 -35.28
N GLY A 62 -5.35 34.19 -35.40
CA GLY A 62 -5.25 33.12 -34.41
C GLY A 62 -3.80 32.69 -34.18
N THR A 63 -3.48 32.35 -32.94
CA THR A 63 -2.22 31.72 -32.54
C THR A 63 -2.42 30.21 -32.47
N GLY A 64 -1.80 29.46 -33.38
CA GLY A 64 -1.89 28.00 -33.40
C GLY A 64 -0.67 27.36 -34.06
N THR A 65 -0.24 26.22 -33.53
CA THR A 65 0.90 25.45 -34.04
C THR A 65 0.43 24.53 -35.16
N ALA A 66 0.75 24.86 -36.41
CA ALA A 66 0.31 24.10 -37.58
C ALA A 66 1.43 23.21 -38.15
N THR A 67 1.20 21.89 -38.19
CA THR A 67 2.00 20.92 -38.93
C THR A 67 1.23 20.45 -40.17
N GLY A 68 1.39 21.17 -41.29
CA GLY A 68 0.73 20.82 -42.56
C GLY A 68 1.49 21.36 -43.77
N THR A 69 1.59 20.57 -44.83
CA THR A 69 2.25 20.95 -46.10
C THR A 69 1.30 21.74 -47.00
N GLY A 70 1.04 22.99 -46.63
CA GLY A 70 0.33 23.99 -47.45
C GLY A 70 1.28 24.88 -48.27
N THR A 71 0.80 25.43 -49.37
CA THR A 71 1.57 26.33 -50.25
C THR A 71 0.97 27.75 -50.22
N ASP A 72 1.27 28.49 -49.16
CA ASP A 72 0.66 29.81 -48.93
C ASP A 72 1.44 30.96 -49.58
N THR A 73 0.75 31.77 -50.39
CA THR A 73 1.24 33.07 -50.87
C THR A 73 0.59 34.20 -50.08
N GLY A 74 1.18 34.57 -48.95
CA GLY A 74 0.70 35.65 -48.07
C GLY A 74 1.83 36.55 -47.56
N THR A 75 1.64 37.87 -47.64
CA THR A 75 2.63 38.86 -47.19
C THR A 75 2.50 39.12 -45.69
N ALA A 76 3.40 38.57 -44.89
CA ALA A 76 3.42 38.78 -43.43
C ALA A 76 4.24 40.01 -43.02
N THR A 77 3.62 40.97 -42.32
CA THR A 77 4.31 42.04 -41.59
C THR A 77 4.06 41.89 -40.09
N GLY A 78 5.04 41.33 -39.36
CA GLY A 78 4.96 41.13 -37.92
C GLY A 78 6.18 41.71 -37.19
N THR A 79 5.95 42.59 -36.22
CA THR A 79 6.99 43.13 -35.33
C THR A 79 7.19 42.20 -34.14
N GLY A 80 8.28 41.43 -34.15
CA GLY A 80 8.58 40.48 -33.06
C GLY A 80 9.21 41.14 -31.83
N THR A 81 8.47 41.20 -30.72
CA THR A 81 9.02 41.46 -29.38
C THR A 81 9.27 40.14 -28.66
N GLY A 82 10.49 39.61 -28.76
CA GLY A 82 10.85 38.33 -28.16
C GLY A 82 11.16 38.42 -26.67
N THR A 83 10.18 38.18 -25.80
CA THR A 83 10.41 37.86 -24.38
C THR A 83 10.62 36.36 -24.23
N GLY A 84 11.87 35.90 -24.38
CA GLY A 84 12.24 34.51 -24.21
C GLY A 84 12.28 34.09 -22.74
N THR A 85 11.14 33.70 -22.17
CA THR A 85 11.12 32.89 -20.94
C THR A 85 11.48 31.45 -21.29
N GLY A 86 12.77 31.21 -21.55
CA GLY A 86 13.30 29.87 -21.63
C GLY A 86 13.33 29.26 -20.24
N THR A 87 12.34 28.44 -19.91
CA THR A 87 12.46 27.50 -18.80
C THR A 87 13.42 26.40 -19.26
N SER A 88 14.72 26.62 -19.07
CA SER A 88 15.68 25.53 -19.16
C SER A 88 15.41 24.60 -17.98
N THR A 89 14.84 23.43 -18.27
CA THR A 89 15.05 22.27 -17.41
C THR A 89 16.50 21.83 -17.65
N ASP A 90 17.45 22.56 -17.04
CA ASP A 90 18.88 22.22 -17.07
C ASP A 90 19.14 20.99 -16.21
N THR A 91 18.64 19.86 -16.70
CA THR A 91 18.92 18.54 -16.16
C THR A 91 20.39 18.25 -16.44
N LEU A 92 21.26 18.49 -15.46
CA LEU A 92 22.67 18.09 -15.53
C LEU A 92 22.78 16.57 -15.47
N ILE A 93 22.53 15.90 -16.60
CA ILE A 93 22.71 14.46 -16.74
C ILE A 93 24.21 14.19 -16.90
N VAL A 94 24.89 13.99 -15.76
CA VAL A 94 26.13 13.21 -15.77
C VAL A 94 25.74 11.78 -16.17
N THR A 95 26.42 11.22 -17.16
CA THR A 95 26.19 9.85 -17.66
C THR A 95 27.49 9.08 -17.61
N ILE A 96 27.66 8.22 -16.60
CA ILE A 96 28.76 7.25 -16.55
C ILE A 96 28.21 5.90 -17.04
N GLY A 97 28.68 5.46 -18.21
CA GLY A 97 28.25 4.20 -18.82
C GLY A 97 28.97 2.97 -18.21
N PRO A 98 28.37 1.76 -18.25
CA PRO A 98 28.80 0.57 -17.51
C PRO A 98 30.09 -0.11 -18.02
N ASN A 99 30.96 0.62 -18.72
CA ASN A 99 32.31 0.19 -19.13
C ASN A 99 33.35 1.33 -19.01
N GLY A 100 33.00 2.45 -18.37
CA GLY A 100 33.94 3.53 -18.07
C GLY A 100 34.69 3.27 -16.77
N SER A 101 35.88 2.67 -16.84
CA SER A 101 36.79 2.63 -15.69
C SER A 101 37.16 4.06 -15.30
N MET A 102 36.68 4.54 -14.15
CA MET A 102 37.10 5.84 -13.63
C MET A 102 38.63 5.85 -13.37
N PRO A 103 39.33 6.97 -13.61
CA PRO A 103 40.73 7.11 -13.21
C PRO A 103 40.85 6.98 -11.69
N GLU A 104 41.80 6.15 -11.22
CA GLU A 104 42.09 6.02 -9.79
C GLU A 104 42.42 7.38 -9.16
N GLY A 105 41.69 7.77 -8.12
CA GLY A 105 41.99 8.95 -7.30
C GLY A 105 41.38 10.29 -7.76
N GLY A 106 40.44 10.30 -8.71
CA GLY A 106 39.69 11.49 -9.11
C GLY A 106 38.46 11.77 -8.24
N ASP A 107 38.64 12.34 -7.05
CA ASP A 107 37.56 12.77 -6.15
C ASP A 107 36.74 13.94 -6.77
N PRO A 108 35.42 13.80 -7.02
CA PRO A 108 34.61 14.89 -7.58
C PRO A 108 34.29 15.93 -6.51
N ASP A 109 34.88 17.12 -6.60
CA ASP A 109 34.64 18.22 -5.65
C ASP A 109 33.21 18.79 -5.78
N TYR A 110 32.26 18.16 -5.06
CA TYR A 110 30.85 18.52 -5.03
C TYR A 110 30.55 19.86 -4.30
N ALA A 111 31.55 20.59 -3.80
CA ALA A 111 31.36 21.72 -2.88
C ALA A 111 30.73 23.00 -3.49
N THR A 112 30.48 23.06 -4.80
CA THR A 112 30.12 24.32 -5.50
C THR A 112 28.84 24.28 -6.36
N ILE A 113 27.97 23.28 -6.21
CA ILE A 113 26.70 23.19 -6.96
C ILE A 113 25.63 24.15 -6.40
N GLY A 114 24.82 24.78 -7.27
CA GLY A 114 23.89 25.87 -6.97
C GLY A 114 22.55 25.49 -6.29
N ALA A 115 22.00 26.40 -5.48
CA ALA A 115 20.93 26.13 -4.52
C ALA A 115 19.49 26.12 -5.09
N ALA A 116 19.26 25.57 -6.29
CA ALA A 116 17.96 25.59 -6.96
C ALA A 116 17.52 24.27 -7.62
N GLU A 117 18.42 23.29 -7.76
CA GLU A 117 18.21 22.10 -8.58
C GLU A 117 18.29 20.81 -7.76
N SER A 118 17.61 19.76 -8.23
CA SER A 118 17.81 18.39 -7.76
C SER A 118 19.13 17.86 -8.31
N ASN A 119 20.11 17.65 -7.42
CA ASN A 119 21.41 17.13 -7.84
C ASN A 119 21.23 15.69 -8.36
N ILE A 120 21.48 15.47 -9.65
CA ILE A 120 21.56 14.13 -10.24
C ILE A 120 22.97 13.59 -9.98
N VAL A 121 23.05 12.51 -9.20
CA VAL A 121 24.28 11.75 -9.01
C VAL A 121 24.23 10.50 -9.89
N SER A 122 25.25 10.32 -10.72
CA SER A 122 25.51 9.08 -11.44
C SER A 122 26.85 8.53 -10.97
N ASP A 123 26.82 7.61 -10.00
CA ASP A 123 28.00 6.91 -9.49
C ASP A 123 27.86 5.41 -9.83
N SER A 124 28.99 4.73 -9.88
CA SER A 124 29.16 3.28 -10.01
C SER A 124 29.09 2.53 -8.68
N VAL A 125 29.10 3.23 -7.53
CA VAL A 125 29.01 2.63 -6.19
C VAL A 125 28.07 3.47 -5.31
N LEU A 126 27.25 2.81 -4.49
CA LEU A 126 26.40 3.45 -3.46
C LEU A 126 27.20 3.64 -2.16
N SER A 127 28.30 4.41 -2.25
CA SER A 127 29.17 4.66 -1.08
C SER A 127 28.67 5.83 -0.23
N SER A 128 28.77 5.71 1.10
CA SER A 128 28.19 6.63 2.09
C SER A 128 28.98 7.93 2.30
N LYS A 129 29.58 8.49 1.24
CA LYS A 129 30.55 9.59 1.35
C LYS A 129 29.99 10.92 0.84
N ASP A 130 29.99 11.88 1.77
CA ASP A 130 29.98 13.34 1.55
C ASP A 130 28.72 13.99 0.94
N LEU A 131 27.54 13.43 1.24
CA LEU A 131 26.25 14.13 1.13
C LEU A 131 25.55 14.35 2.49
N ILE A 132 26.20 15.11 3.36
CA ILE A 132 25.52 15.78 4.49
C ILE A 132 24.43 16.71 3.91
N SER A 133 23.25 16.74 4.53
CA SER A 133 22.04 17.41 4.03
C SER A 133 22.23 18.88 3.66
N GLN A 134 22.45 19.16 2.38
CA GLN A 134 22.63 20.53 1.86
C GLN A 134 21.30 21.26 1.57
N ASN A 135 20.25 21.00 2.35
CA ASN A 135 18.89 21.52 2.17
C ASN A 135 18.38 21.39 0.72
N ARG A 136 18.54 20.20 0.12
CA ARG A 136 18.22 19.91 -1.29
C ARG A 136 17.74 18.48 -1.45
N ASN A 137 16.90 18.26 -2.48
CA ASN A 137 16.57 16.93 -2.97
C ASN A 137 17.75 16.38 -3.79
N VAL A 138 18.02 15.09 -3.65
CA VAL A 138 19.05 14.36 -4.43
C VAL A 138 18.39 13.25 -5.22
N ILE A 139 18.76 13.08 -6.49
CA ILE A 139 18.28 12.00 -7.35
C ILE A 139 19.47 11.15 -7.75
N TYR A 140 19.52 9.91 -7.27
CA TYR A 140 20.55 8.94 -7.62
C TYR A 140 20.02 8.02 -8.72
N LYS A 141 20.67 8.01 -9.88
CA LYS A 141 20.21 7.23 -11.05
C LYS A 141 20.99 5.93 -11.19
N LEU A 142 20.27 4.81 -11.05
CA LEU A 142 20.82 3.46 -11.23
C LEU A 142 20.76 3.02 -12.70
N TYR A 143 21.84 2.37 -13.16
CA TYR A 143 22.00 1.87 -14.52
C TYR A 143 22.60 0.46 -14.48
N GLY A 144 22.13 -0.46 -15.34
CA GLY A 144 22.72 -1.79 -15.51
C GLY A 144 22.44 -2.76 -14.36
N GLU A 145 23.43 -3.58 -14.03
CA GLU A 145 23.35 -4.65 -13.02
C GLU A 145 24.45 -4.46 -11.96
N TRP A 146 24.09 -4.64 -10.68
CA TRP A 146 24.91 -4.30 -9.51
C TRP A 146 24.98 -5.52 -8.58
N GLU A 147 26.18 -6.09 -8.42
CA GLU A 147 26.47 -7.36 -7.71
C GLU A 147 26.89 -7.15 -6.24
N GLU A 148 26.32 -6.14 -5.55
CA GLU A 148 26.71 -5.76 -4.19
C GLU A 148 25.52 -5.58 -3.25
N SER A 149 25.76 -5.85 -1.95
CA SER A 149 24.88 -5.51 -0.84
C SER A 149 24.92 -4.00 -0.61
N VAL A 150 23.75 -3.33 -0.60
CA VAL A 150 23.64 -1.87 -0.46
C VAL A 150 22.94 -1.52 0.85
N ASP A 151 23.54 -0.64 1.66
CA ASP A 151 22.88 -0.02 2.83
C ASP A 151 22.83 1.50 2.67
N VAL A 152 21.62 2.03 2.47
CA VAL A 152 21.32 3.46 2.35
C VAL A 152 21.26 4.07 3.77
N ALA A 153 22.44 4.16 4.40
CA ALA A 153 22.64 4.62 5.76
C ALA A 153 23.18 6.06 5.84
N GLY A 154 22.86 6.77 6.93
CA GLY A 154 23.46 8.06 7.29
C GLY A 154 22.90 9.30 6.55
N TRP A 155 21.93 9.14 5.66
CA TRP A 155 21.35 10.28 4.92
C TRP A 155 20.44 11.10 5.83
N THR A 156 20.71 12.41 5.93
CA THR A 156 19.97 13.34 6.81
C THR A 156 18.78 13.98 6.05
N CYS A 157 17.89 13.14 5.52
CA CYS A 157 16.72 13.57 4.76
C CYS A 157 15.54 13.95 5.68
N ASN A 158 14.59 14.72 5.14
CA ASN A 158 13.38 15.16 5.85
C ASN A 158 12.21 15.42 4.88
N ALA A 159 11.03 15.81 5.40
CA ALA A 159 9.80 16.02 4.62
C ALA A 159 9.91 17.07 3.49
N THR A 160 10.95 17.91 3.47
CA THR A 160 11.24 18.87 2.39
C THR A 160 12.38 18.40 1.47
N TYR A 161 13.28 17.57 1.98
CA TYR A 161 14.54 17.19 1.32
C TYR A 161 14.74 15.66 1.37
N LYS A 162 14.35 14.99 0.28
CA LYS A 162 14.46 13.54 0.10
C LYS A 162 15.71 13.12 -0.68
N LEU A 163 16.08 11.85 -0.52
CA LEU A 163 16.84 11.11 -1.53
C LEU A 163 15.83 10.29 -2.37
N THR A 164 15.93 10.41 -3.69
CA THR A 164 15.24 9.53 -4.63
C THR A 164 16.27 8.61 -5.30
N ILE A 165 16.06 7.31 -5.28
CA ILE A 165 16.85 6.31 -6.00
C ILE A 165 15.98 5.79 -7.14
N GLU A 166 16.29 6.15 -8.38
CA GLU A 166 15.44 5.86 -9.54
C GLU A 166 16.16 5.14 -10.68
N ASN A 167 15.38 4.47 -11.53
CA ASN A 167 15.86 3.95 -12.81
C ASN A 167 16.37 5.08 -13.72
N GLY A 168 17.66 5.07 -14.04
CA GLY A 168 18.29 6.02 -14.97
C GLY A 168 18.16 5.66 -16.46
N SER A 169 17.70 4.45 -16.81
CA SER A 169 17.84 3.87 -18.14
C SER A 169 16.52 3.38 -18.76
N SER A 170 16.54 3.04 -20.06
CA SER A 170 15.39 2.44 -20.76
C SER A 170 15.05 1.01 -20.31
N THR A 171 15.89 0.40 -19.47
CA THR A 171 15.70 -0.92 -18.87
C THR A 171 15.75 -0.82 -17.35
N ARG A 172 14.89 -1.57 -16.65
CA ARG A 172 14.89 -1.64 -15.18
C ARG A 172 16.25 -2.17 -14.67
N PRO A 173 17.03 -1.39 -13.90
CA PRO A 173 18.34 -1.83 -13.39
C PRO A 173 18.12 -2.88 -12.29
N THR A 174 19.08 -3.80 -12.14
CA THR A 174 18.98 -4.88 -11.15
C THR A 174 20.07 -4.75 -10.09
N VAL A 175 19.69 -4.62 -8.83
CA VAL A 175 20.57 -4.80 -7.67
C VAL A 175 20.40 -6.22 -7.17
N TYR A 176 21.49 -6.96 -7.01
CA TYR A 176 21.51 -8.34 -6.56
C TYR A 176 22.76 -8.63 -5.73
N THR A 177 22.68 -9.61 -4.83
CA THR A 177 23.83 -10.04 -4.03
C THR A 177 24.46 -11.31 -4.62
N ALA A 178 25.81 -11.37 -4.57
CA ALA A 178 26.61 -12.50 -5.05
C ALA A 178 26.49 -13.74 -4.15
N ASP A 179 26.94 -14.88 -4.68
CA ASP A 179 26.74 -16.24 -4.15
C ASP A 179 27.27 -16.54 -2.71
N SER A 180 27.84 -15.58 -1.99
CA SER A 180 28.51 -15.84 -0.70
C SER A 180 28.54 -14.69 0.33
N VAL A 181 27.64 -13.71 0.25
CA VAL A 181 27.58 -12.65 1.28
C VAL A 181 26.92 -13.13 2.58
N THR A 182 27.40 -12.63 3.72
CA THR A 182 26.80 -12.83 5.05
C THR A 182 25.72 -11.79 5.37
N ASP A 183 25.57 -10.78 4.53
CA ASP A 183 24.64 -9.67 4.75
C ASP A 183 23.22 -10.14 4.50
N SER A 184 22.32 -9.84 5.44
CA SER A 184 20.97 -10.43 5.41
C SER A 184 20.01 -9.81 4.39
N TYR A 185 20.50 -9.07 3.40
CA TYR A 185 19.70 -8.27 2.48
C TYR A 185 20.44 -7.99 1.17
N THR A 186 19.71 -7.62 0.11
CA THR A 186 20.27 -7.05 -1.12
C THR A 186 20.28 -5.52 -1.09
N LEU A 187 19.16 -4.91 -0.69
CA LEU A 187 19.06 -3.48 -0.39
C LEU A 187 18.53 -3.29 1.03
N ARG A 188 19.21 -2.48 1.83
CA ARG A 188 18.77 -1.99 3.12
C ARG A 188 18.63 -0.48 3.05
N ILE A 189 17.57 0.04 3.67
CA ILE A 189 17.33 1.47 3.76
C ILE A 189 17.10 1.79 5.23
N SER A 190 18.15 2.36 5.84
CA SER A 190 18.21 2.70 7.25
C SER A 190 18.18 4.22 7.51
N SER A 191 18.01 5.00 6.44
CA SER A 191 17.76 6.44 6.47
C SER A 191 16.27 6.74 6.24
N ASN A 192 15.77 7.83 6.84
CA ASN A 192 14.37 8.26 6.67
C ASN A 192 14.18 9.06 5.37
N TYR A 193 12.93 9.25 4.91
CA TYR A 193 12.58 10.13 3.78
C TYR A 193 13.27 9.77 2.46
N ILE A 194 13.25 8.48 2.14
CA ILE A 194 13.84 7.90 0.92
C ILE A 194 12.71 7.44 0.00
N ASP A 195 12.79 7.79 -1.29
CA ASP A 195 11.91 7.25 -2.33
C ASP A 195 12.73 6.35 -3.26
N VAL A 196 12.22 5.15 -3.57
CA VAL A 196 12.89 4.18 -4.45
C VAL A 196 11.94 3.79 -5.57
N SER A 197 12.35 4.03 -6.83
CA SER A 197 11.46 3.88 -7.98
C SER A 197 12.02 3.11 -9.18
N GLY A 198 11.21 2.22 -9.73
CA GLY A 198 11.44 1.62 -11.04
C GLY A 198 12.53 0.54 -11.12
N ILE A 199 13.15 0.13 -9.99
CA ILE A 199 14.29 -0.80 -9.96
C ILE A 199 13.89 -2.26 -9.72
N HIS A 200 14.82 -3.20 -9.96
CA HIS A 200 14.67 -4.61 -9.61
C HIS A 200 15.64 -4.93 -8.45
N ILE A 201 15.11 -5.39 -7.33
CA ILE A 201 15.88 -5.82 -6.15
C ILE A 201 15.73 -7.33 -6.06
N LYS A 202 16.86 -8.05 -6.17
CA LYS A 202 16.88 -9.49 -6.37
C LYS A 202 17.64 -10.18 -5.24
N ALA A 203 16.89 -10.69 -4.26
CA ALA A 203 17.41 -11.46 -3.14
C ALA A 203 18.25 -12.65 -3.62
N PHE A 204 19.41 -12.80 -3.00
CA PHE A 204 20.17 -14.04 -3.07
C PHE A 204 19.60 -15.12 -2.14
N SER A 205 19.97 -16.38 -2.36
CA SER A 205 19.52 -17.52 -1.55
C SER A 205 20.42 -18.74 -1.75
N MET A 206 21.33 -18.99 -0.80
CA MET A 206 21.96 -20.31 -0.59
C MET A 206 21.76 -20.90 0.81
N ASP A 207 21.45 -20.09 1.82
CA ASP A 207 21.19 -20.60 3.16
C ASP A 207 19.69 -20.90 3.36
N THR A 208 19.42 -22.03 4.02
CA THR A 208 18.11 -22.46 4.51
C THR A 208 17.79 -21.95 5.91
N SER A 209 18.68 -21.15 6.52
CA SER A 209 18.38 -20.45 7.78
C SER A 209 17.29 -19.39 7.56
N TYR A 210 16.40 -19.28 8.55
CA TYR A 210 15.01 -18.91 8.30
C TYR A 210 14.77 -17.40 8.11
N ASP A 211 15.74 -16.56 8.48
CA ASP A 211 15.51 -15.15 8.79
C ASP A 211 16.34 -14.18 7.91
N GLN A 212 17.32 -14.71 7.16
CA GLN A 212 18.48 -13.93 6.69
C GLN A 212 18.56 -13.65 5.18
N ASN A 213 17.67 -14.17 4.33
CA ASN A 213 17.72 -13.89 2.89
C ASN A 213 16.56 -12.96 2.49
N ARG A 214 16.84 -11.66 2.36
CA ARG A 214 15.83 -10.62 2.11
C ARG A 214 16.18 -9.79 0.86
N ALA A 215 15.20 -9.34 0.07
CA ALA A 215 15.48 -8.41 -1.03
C ALA A 215 15.65 -6.99 -0.50
N LEU A 216 14.62 -6.46 0.17
CA LEU A 216 14.57 -5.12 0.74
C LEU A 216 14.35 -5.16 2.26
N LYS A 217 15.14 -4.40 3.03
CA LYS A 217 14.97 -4.19 4.48
C LYS A 217 14.78 -2.69 4.79
N ILE A 218 13.80 -2.33 5.63
CA ILE A 218 13.28 -0.94 5.76
C ILE A 218 13.37 -0.44 7.22
N ASP A 219 14.58 -0.29 7.75
CA ASP A 219 14.76 0.30 9.09
C ASP A 219 14.44 1.82 9.14
N GLY A 220 14.21 2.45 7.98
CA GLY A 220 13.98 3.90 7.81
C GLY A 220 12.50 4.29 7.61
N THR A 221 12.06 5.33 8.31
CA THR A 221 10.68 5.87 8.28
C THR A 221 10.41 6.84 7.12
N TYR A 222 9.13 7.06 6.80
CA TYR A 222 8.68 7.96 5.70
C TYR A 222 9.24 7.56 4.34
N LEU A 223 9.10 6.29 3.98
CA LEU A 223 9.74 5.68 2.82
C LEU A 223 8.72 5.27 1.75
N THR A 224 9.04 5.51 0.48
CA THR A 224 8.21 5.07 -0.66
C THR A 224 8.97 4.06 -1.52
N VAL A 225 8.35 2.94 -1.87
CA VAL A 225 8.80 2.01 -2.93
C VAL A 225 7.75 2.02 -4.04
N THR A 226 8.15 2.29 -5.28
CA THR A 226 7.20 2.44 -6.41
C THR A 226 7.72 1.80 -7.69
N ASP A 227 6.85 1.14 -8.48
CA ASP A 227 7.21 0.53 -9.76
C ASP A 227 8.39 -0.47 -9.69
N CYS A 228 8.67 -1.07 -8.52
CA CYS A 228 9.81 -1.96 -8.33
C CYS A 228 9.46 -3.42 -8.57
N ILE A 229 10.45 -4.23 -8.97
CA ILE A 229 10.37 -5.71 -8.85
C ILE A 229 11.13 -6.12 -7.60
N LEU A 230 10.50 -6.87 -6.70
CA LEU A 230 11.14 -7.48 -5.53
C LEU A 230 11.07 -9.01 -5.69
N GLY A 231 12.21 -9.66 -5.94
CA GLY A 231 12.23 -11.10 -6.26
C GLY A 231 13.50 -11.79 -5.82
N SER A 232 13.72 -13.05 -6.24
CA SER A 232 14.92 -13.83 -5.93
C SER A 232 15.56 -14.49 -7.14
N SER A 233 16.84 -14.87 -7.01
CA SER A 233 17.53 -15.74 -7.97
C SER A 233 17.11 -17.21 -7.86
N ALA A 234 16.89 -17.70 -6.64
CA ALA A 234 16.47 -19.07 -6.37
C ALA A 234 14.95 -19.18 -6.20
N ALA A 235 14.39 -20.31 -6.60
CA ALA A 235 12.97 -20.62 -6.46
C ALA A 235 12.53 -20.98 -5.02
N ASN A 236 13.48 -21.29 -4.12
CA ASN A 236 13.21 -22.10 -2.92
C ASN A 236 13.82 -21.59 -1.58
N GLY A 237 14.19 -20.31 -1.41
CA GLY A 237 14.88 -19.91 -0.16
C GLY A 237 15.22 -18.44 0.15
N ALA A 238 14.60 -17.45 -0.51
CA ALA A 238 14.69 -16.05 -0.09
C ALA A 238 13.42 -15.66 0.67
N TYR A 239 13.52 -15.52 1.99
CA TYR A 239 12.36 -15.56 2.87
C TYR A 239 11.42 -14.36 2.71
N ASN A 240 11.87 -13.11 2.84
CA ASN A 240 10.99 -11.93 2.76
C ASN A 240 11.49 -10.90 1.71
N TYR A 241 10.63 -10.42 0.81
CA TYR A 241 11.04 -9.45 -0.22
C TYR A 241 11.02 -7.99 0.24
N ALA A 242 10.11 -7.61 1.14
CA ALA A 242 10.25 -6.41 1.96
C ALA A 242 10.02 -6.78 3.43
N CYS A 243 10.86 -6.28 4.34
CA CYS A 243 10.90 -6.77 5.73
C CYS A 243 11.49 -5.75 6.70
N ASP A 244 11.23 -5.99 7.99
CA ASP A 244 11.46 -5.07 9.10
C ASP A 244 10.99 -3.67 8.70
N LEU A 245 9.66 -3.51 8.63
CA LEU A 245 9.04 -2.24 8.22
C LEU A 245 9.16 -1.21 9.35
N ALA A 246 9.11 0.06 8.99
CA ALA A 246 9.10 1.18 9.92
C ALA A 246 7.86 2.07 9.70
N ASP A 247 7.70 3.09 10.53
CA ASP A 247 6.57 4.02 10.43
C ASP A 247 6.54 4.76 9.07
N ASN A 248 5.33 4.98 8.54
CA ASN A 248 5.07 5.77 7.33
C ASN A 248 5.71 5.15 6.07
N VAL A 249 5.63 3.83 5.90
CA VAL A 249 6.11 3.10 4.71
C VAL A 249 4.98 2.90 3.70
N THR A 250 5.24 3.26 2.43
CA THR A 250 4.34 3.00 1.29
C THR A 250 5.03 2.11 0.27
N ILE A 251 4.38 1.01 -0.12
CA ILE A 251 4.80 0.13 -1.22
C ILE A 251 3.67 0.15 -2.28
N ASP A 252 4.00 0.62 -3.49
CA ASP A 252 3.03 0.98 -4.53
C ASP A 252 3.42 0.38 -5.90
N ASN A 253 2.46 -0.18 -6.62
CA ASN A 253 2.64 -0.71 -7.99
C ASN A 253 3.87 -1.64 -8.17
N CYS A 254 4.23 -2.37 -7.11
CA CYS A 254 5.38 -3.26 -7.09
C CYS A 254 4.98 -4.68 -7.53
N TRP A 255 5.94 -5.40 -8.10
CA TRP A 255 5.79 -6.80 -8.49
C TRP A 255 6.66 -7.68 -7.57
N ILE A 256 6.04 -8.57 -6.81
CA ILE A 256 6.69 -9.35 -5.75
C ILE A 256 6.61 -10.86 -6.07
N THR A 257 7.75 -11.57 -6.04
CA THR A 257 7.82 -12.99 -6.44
C THR A 257 8.75 -13.84 -5.57
N GLY A 258 8.28 -15.01 -5.12
CA GLY A 258 9.09 -16.03 -4.44
C GLY A 258 8.49 -16.51 -3.10
N TYR A 259 9.28 -16.64 -2.03
CA TYR A 259 8.86 -17.43 -0.84
C TYR A 259 7.90 -16.72 0.15
N ASN A 260 8.18 -15.52 0.68
CA ASN A 260 7.21 -14.62 1.35
C ASN A 260 7.31 -13.21 0.79
N GLY A 261 6.17 -12.53 0.61
CA GLY A 261 6.12 -11.22 -0.04
C GLY A 261 6.63 -10.07 0.83
N ILE A 262 5.71 -9.38 1.49
CA ILE A 262 6.01 -8.32 2.46
C ILE A 262 5.77 -8.91 3.85
N GLY A 263 6.75 -8.84 4.74
CA GLY A 263 6.72 -9.53 6.04
C GLY A 263 7.41 -8.73 7.14
N ASP A 264 6.62 -8.15 8.04
CA ASP A 264 7.13 -7.50 9.25
C ASP A 264 7.02 -8.37 10.51
N GLU A 265 8.10 -8.42 11.30
CA GLU A 265 8.16 -9.11 12.60
C GLU A 265 8.49 -8.17 13.76
N THR A 266 8.57 -6.85 13.53
CA THR A 266 8.93 -5.86 14.55
C THR A 266 7.80 -5.62 15.55
N ASP A 267 8.03 -4.73 16.51
CA ASP A 267 7.07 -4.37 17.56
C ASP A 267 6.70 -2.87 17.43
N SER A 268 5.44 -2.57 17.13
CA SER A 268 4.83 -1.23 17.03
C SER A 268 5.25 -0.38 15.82
N ILE A 269 4.61 -0.61 14.66
CA ILE A 269 4.72 0.25 13.46
C ILE A 269 3.42 1.03 13.19
N ASP A 270 3.51 2.23 12.60
CA ASP A 270 2.34 3.06 12.25
C ASP A 270 2.31 3.49 10.76
N ASN A 271 1.10 3.69 10.23
CA ASN A 271 0.83 4.20 8.88
C ASN A 271 1.56 3.44 7.75
N VAL A 272 1.29 2.14 7.60
CA VAL A 272 1.81 1.31 6.50
C VAL A 272 0.78 1.18 5.38
N ILE A 273 1.19 1.42 4.14
CA ILE A 273 0.35 1.36 2.94
C ILE A 273 0.96 0.38 1.92
N ILE A 274 0.19 -0.63 1.49
CA ILE A 274 0.59 -1.59 0.45
C ILE A 274 -0.49 -1.62 -0.62
N ARG A 275 -0.19 -1.11 -1.82
CA ARG A 275 -1.23 -0.93 -2.85
C ARG A 275 -0.79 -1.19 -4.28
N ASN A 276 -1.77 -1.50 -5.13
CA ASN A 276 -1.60 -1.75 -6.57
C ASN A 276 -0.56 -2.86 -6.89
N CYS A 277 -0.14 -3.66 -5.91
CA CYS A 277 0.96 -4.61 -6.06
C CYS A 277 0.49 -5.97 -6.59
N VAL A 278 1.36 -6.64 -7.34
CA VAL A 278 1.14 -8.00 -7.85
C VAL A 278 2.04 -8.96 -7.10
N PHE A 279 1.47 -10.00 -6.49
CA PHE A 279 2.19 -11.04 -5.77
C PHE A 279 2.01 -12.37 -6.51
N LYS A 280 3.11 -13.03 -6.92
CA LYS A 280 3.03 -14.19 -7.82
C LYS A 280 4.17 -15.20 -7.62
N GLU A 281 3.84 -16.50 -7.69
CA GLU A 281 4.78 -17.64 -7.81
C GLU A 281 5.78 -17.87 -6.66
N GLY A 282 6.24 -19.12 -6.52
CA GLY A 282 7.42 -19.49 -5.69
C GLY A 282 7.18 -19.63 -4.17
N LEU A 283 5.94 -19.53 -3.70
CA LEU A 283 5.57 -19.41 -2.27
C LEU A 283 5.63 -20.75 -1.51
N SER A 284 6.70 -21.54 -1.68
CA SER A 284 6.82 -22.93 -1.18
C SER A 284 7.32 -23.04 0.27
N GLY A 285 6.62 -22.38 1.18
CA GLY A 285 6.86 -22.41 2.62
C GLY A 285 7.13 -23.80 3.23
N SER A 286 8.27 -23.96 3.89
CA SER A 286 8.44 -25.00 4.91
C SER A 286 7.45 -24.73 6.06
N SER A 287 6.74 -25.75 6.51
CA SER A 287 5.50 -25.65 7.30
C SER A 287 5.63 -25.11 8.74
N GLY A 288 6.85 -24.85 9.21
CA GLY A 288 7.14 -24.54 10.61
C GLY A 288 6.65 -23.16 11.09
N SER A 289 6.95 -22.10 10.35
CA SER A 289 6.61 -20.72 10.76
C SER A 289 5.12 -20.44 10.69
N ASN A 290 4.61 -19.60 11.59
CA ASN A 290 3.22 -19.11 11.53
C ASN A 290 3.05 -17.89 10.63
N TYR A 291 4.16 -17.20 10.31
CA TYR A 291 4.22 -15.90 9.62
C TYR A 291 4.19 -16.01 8.08
N ASN A 292 3.77 -17.17 7.57
CA ASN A 292 3.94 -17.56 6.17
C ASN A 292 2.79 -17.02 5.30
N ALA A 293 2.87 -15.75 4.89
CA ALA A 293 1.88 -15.06 4.03
C ALA A 293 2.49 -14.31 2.83
N ALA A 294 1.66 -13.82 1.89
CA ALA A 294 2.08 -12.87 0.86
C ALA A 294 2.22 -11.44 1.42
N ILE A 295 1.30 -11.02 2.29
CA ILE A 295 1.47 -9.86 3.17
C ILE A 295 1.29 -10.33 4.62
N TYR A 296 2.33 -10.14 5.43
CA TYR A 296 2.32 -10.32 6.87
C TYR A 296 2.79 -9.04 7.55
N ILE A 297 2.01 -8.54 8.51
CA ILE A 297 2.35 -7.38 9.32
C ILE A 297 1.99 -7.70 10.78
N LYS A 298 2.88 -7.32 11.70
CA LYS A 298 2.77 -7.56 13.13
C LYS A 298 2.75 -6.22 13.88
N TYR A 299 2.02 -6.13 15.00
CA TYR A 299 1.98 -4.98 15.90
C TYR A 299 1.85 -3.62 15.18
N ALA A 300 0.77 -3.44 14.40
CA ALA A 300 0.61 -2.27 13.55
C ALA A 300 -0.61 -1.39 13.91
N ASN A 301 -0.39 -0.09 14.05
CA ASN A 301 -1.38 0.86 14.53
C ASN A 301 -2.37 1.27 13.43
N GLN A 302 -1.87 1.55 12.22
CA GLN A 302 -2.67 1.89 11.04
C GLN A 302 -2.11 1.17 9.80
N VAL A 303 -2.93 0.36 9.14
CA VAL A 303 -2.55 -0.40 7.94
C VAL A 303 -3.58 -0.26 6.83
N GLU A 304 -3.17 0.15 5.62
CA GLU A 304 -4.00 0.10 4.41
C GLU A 304 -3.43 -0.87 3.37
N ILE A 305 -4.23 -1.85 2.93
CA ILE A 305 -3.84 -2.84 1.92
C ILE A 305 -4.91 -2.85 0.82
N TYR A 306 -4.63 -2.30 -0.36
CA TYR A 306 -5.67 -2.16 -1.39
C TYR A 306 -5.24 -2.26 -2.85
N ASN A 307 -6.19 -2.62 -3.72
CA ASN A 307 -5.99 -2.82 -5.15
C ASN A 307 -4.87 -3.86 -5.49
N ASN A 308 -4.53 -4.77 -4.59
CA ASN A 308 -3.47 -5.75 -4.84
C ASN A 308 -4.04 -6.99 -5.57
N LYS A 309 -3.29 -7.55 -6.53
CA LYS A 309 -3.61 -8.83 -7.19
C LYS A 309 -2.67 -9.91 -6.64
N ILE A 310 -3.15 -10.68 -5.66
CA ILE A 310 -2.41 -11.72 -4.92
C ILE A 310 -2.75 -13.10 -5.50
N ILE A 311 -1.78 -13.70 -6.20
CA ILE A 311 -1.94 -14.98 -6.92
C ILE A 311 -1.01 -16.01 -6.27
N GLU A 312 -1.51 -16.68 -5.24
CA GLU A 312 -0.72 -17.61 -4.43
C GLU A 312 -0.70 -19.03 -5.02
N THR A 313 0.51 -19.53 -5.28
CA THR A 313 0.77 -20.93 -5.62
C THR A 313 1.73 -21.52 -4.57
N GLY A 314 1.24 -22.38 -3.67
CA GLY A 314 2.11 -23.13 -2.76
C GLY A 314 1.62 -23.27 -1.32
N TYR A 315 2.58 -23.28 -0.38
CA TYR A 315 2.42 -23.73 1.00
C TYR A 315 2.01 -22.61 1.98
N LYS A 316 1.42 -21.51 1.48
CA LYS A 316 1.08 -20.35 2.32
C LYS A 316 0.08 -20.69 3.43
N LYS A 317 0.31 -20.14 4.61
CA LYS A 317 -0.63 -20.18 5.74
C LYS A 317 -1.74 -19.16 5.61
N TYR A 318 -1.48 -18.00 5.01
CA TYR A 318 -2.44 -16.92 4.77
C TYR A 318 -2.09 -16.16 3.48
N SER A 319 -3.01 -15.36 2.91
CA SER A 319 -2.66 -14.43 1.82
C SER A 319 -2.34 -13.04 2.36
N ILE A 320 -3.24 -12.49 3.18
CA ILE A 320 -2.98 -11.34 4.06
C ILE A 320 -3.12 -11.79 5.52
N TYR A 321 -2.15 -11.45 6.37
CA TYR A 321 -2.21 -11.69 7.82
C TYR A 321 -1.78 -10.45 8.60
N LEU A 322 -2.71 -9.87 9.35
CA LEU A 322 -2.41 -8.82 10.33
C LEU A 322 -2.47 -9.42 11.74
N ASP A 323 -1.35 -9.38 12.46
CA ASP A 323 -1.17 -9.98 13.78
C ASP A 323 -0.95 -8.88 14.84
N TYR A 324 -1.91 -8.72 15.76
CA TYR A 324 -1.97 -7.62 16.73
C TYR A 324 -2.02 -6.22 16.07
N TYR A 325 -3.08 -5.93 15.31
CA TYR A 325 -3.32 -4.57 14.78
C TYR A 325 -4.31 -3.77 15.64
N ASP A 326 -4.16 -2.43 15.65
CA ASP A 326 -5.21 -1.50 16.07
C ASP A 326 -6.19 -1.31 14.90
N ASP A 327 -5.97 -0.37 13.97
CA ASP A 327 -6.92 -0.10 12.88
C ASP A 327 -6.39 -0.48 11.48
N CYS A 328 -7.24 -1.12 10.66
CA CYS A 328 -6.86 -1.54 9.30
C CYS A 328 -7.93 -1.26 8.24
N LYS A 329 -7.51 -1.08 6.98
CA LYS A 329 -8.40 -1.01 5.79
C LYS A 329 -7.87 -1.93 4.70
N ILE A 330 -8.58 -3.04 4.44
CA ILE A 330 -8.23 -4.02 3.41
C ILE A 330 -9.32 -4.00 2.34
N TYR A 331 -9.04 -3.45 1.16
CA TYR A 331 -10.09 -3.24 0.15
C TYR A 331 -9.68 -3.37 -1.32
N ASN A 332 -10.65 -3.70 -2.20
CA ASN A 332 -10.42 -3.92 -3.64
C ASN A 332 -9.34 -4.99 -3.98
N ASN A 333 -8.91 -5.85 -3.05
CA ASN A 333 -7.88 -6.83 -3.37
C ASN A 333 -8.49 -8.04 -4.10
N ILE A 334 -7.82 -8.51 -5.15
CA ILE A 334 -8.10 -9.80 -5.78
C ILE A 334 -7.12 -10.82 -5.18
N ILE A 335 -7.65 -11.85 -4.54
CA ILE A 335 -6.89 -12.91 -3.89
C ILE A 335 -7.31 -14.23 -4.51
N ARG A 336 -6.39 -14.98 -5.12
CA ARG A 336 -6.61 -16.40 -5.43
C ARG A 336 -5.52 -17.23 -4.78
N ARG A 337 -5.95 -18.33 -4.18
CA ARG A 337 -5.05 -19.24 -3.47
C ARG A 337 -5.22 -20.66 -3.99
N THR A 338 -4.15 -21.20 -4.57
CA THR A 338 -4.07 -22.61 -4.97
C THR A 338 -3.13 -23.38 -4.03
N ARG A 339 -3.60 -24.52 -3.52
CA ARG A 339 -2.76 -25.48 -2.80
C ARG A 339 -2.96 -26.90 -3.31
N GLU A 340 -1.84 -27.52 -3.67
CA GLU A 340 -1.78 -28.86 -4.28
C GLU A 340 -1.38 -29.96 -3.28
N ASP A 341 -0.84 -29.60 -2.11
CA ASP A 341 -0.35 -30.53 -1.09
C ASP A 341 -1.26 -30.62 0.16
N GLY A 342 -1.13 -31.72 0.91
CA GLY A 342 -2.08 -32.10 1.96
C GLY A 342 -1.61 -32.01 3.41
N ALA A 343 -0.47 -31.37 3.68
CA ALA A 343 0.28 -31.68 4.92
C ALA A 343 -0.13 -30.92 6.19
N TYR A 344 -0.88 -29.81 6.12
CA TYR A 344 -1.13 -28.90 7.27
C TYR A 344 -2.48 -28.18 7.19
N PRO A 345 -3.12 -27.85 8.34
CA PRO A 345 -4.23 -26.89 8.37
C PRO A 345 -3.69 -25.50 7.98
N THR A 346 -4.45 -24.76 7.17
CA THR A 346 -4.03 -23.47 6.60
C THR A 346 -5.25 -22.59 6.34
N TYR A 347 -5.27 -21.49 7.06
CA TYR A 347 -6.41 -20.63 7.37
C TYR A 347 -6.52 -19.45 6.40
N GLY A 348 -7.62 -18.68 6.45
CA GLY A 348 -7.78 -17.30 5.95
C GLY A 348 -7.08 -16.85 4.64
N GLY A 349 -7.85 -16.50 3.61
CA GLY A 349 -7.39 -15.61 2.53
C GLY A 349 -6.99 -14.25 3.12
N ILE A 350 -7.89 -13.63 3.87
CA ILE A 350 -7.59 -12.52 4.77
C ILE A 350 -7.70 -13.03 6.21
N THR A 351 -6.64 -12.93 7.00
CA THR A 351 -6.63 -13.19 8.44
C THR A 351 -6.37 -11.91 9.22
N LEU A 352 -7.22 -11.65 10.20
CA LEU A 352 -7.05 -10.57 11.16
C LEU A 352 -7.03 -11.15 12.58
N PHE A 353 -5.96 -10.86 13.32
CA PHE A 353 -5.83 -11.22 14.72
C PHE A 353 -5.64 -9.95 15.55
N THR A 354 -6.53 -9.66 16.48
CA THR A 354 -6.37 -8.49 17.37
C THR A 354 -6.61 -8.83 18.85
N GLN A 355 -5.57 -8.56 19.63
CA GLN A 355 -5.64 -8.46 21.10
C GLN A 355 -5.37 -7.03 21.57
N ALA A 356 -5.25 -6.09 20.63
CA ALA A 356 -4.91 -4.71 20.92
C ALA A 356 -6.15 -3.95 21.41
N ALA A 357 -5.96 -3.12 22.43
CA ALA A 357 -7.04 -2.34 23.02
C ALA A 357 -7.31 -1.01 22.28
N GLY A 358 -6.52 -0.69 21.25
CA GLY A 358 -6.59 0.55 20.48
C GLY A 358 -7.34 0.42 19.15
N ASN A 359 -7.68 -0.79 18.67
CA ASN A 359 -8.64 -0.98 17.58
C ASN A 359 -9.91 -0.17 17.87
N THR A 360 -10.30 0.69 16.92
CA THR A 360 -11.51 1.53 17.01
C THR A 360 -12.48 1.26 15.88
N ASP A 361 -12.00 1.23 14.63
CA ASP A 361 -12.80 1.20 13.41
C ASP A 361 -11.98 0.66 12.22
N SER A 362 -12.21 -0.61 11.89
CA SER A 362 -11.47 -1.40 10.90
C SER A 362 -12.36 -1.92 9.77
N TYR A 363 -11.81 -2.11 8.58
CA TYR A 363 -12.58 -2.26 7.34
C TYR A 363 -12.03 -3.38 6.45
N VAL A 364 -12.89 -4.31 6.05
CA VAL A 364 -12.60 -5.34 5.03
C VAL A 364 -13.68 -5.25 3.94
N LEU A 365 -13.38 -4.56 2.85
CA LEU A 365 -14.38 -4.05 1.89
C LEU A 365 -14.07 -4.45 0.45
N ASN A 366 -15.05 -4.94 -0.31
CA ASN A 366 -14.89 -5.11 -1.77
C ASN A 366 -13.68 -5.98 -2.19
N ASN A 367 -13.27 -6.96 -1.39
CA ASN A 367 -12.23 -7.91 -1.82
C ASN A 367 -12.88 -9.08 -2.60
N THR A 368 -12.18 -9.65 -3.56
CA THR A 368 -12.60 -10.87 -4.28
C THR A 368 -11.64 -12.01 -3.94
N ILE A 369 -12.13 -13.05 -3.27
CA ILE A 369 -11.32 -14.13 -2.71
C ILE A 369 -11.74 -15.48 -3.34
N ASP A 370 -10.85 -16.11 -4.10
CA ASP A 370 -11.02 -17.42 -4.75
C ASP A 370 -10.17 -18.49 -4.08
N VAL A 371 -10.82 -19.44 -3.39
CA VAL A 371 -10.18 -20.47 -2.57
C VAL A 371 -10.23 -21.83 -3.30
N ASP A 372 -9.11 -22.23 -3.91
CA ASP A 372 -8.98 -23.42 -4.76
C ASP A 372 -8.06 -24.47 -4.11
N TYR A 373 -8.65 -25.30 -3.23
CA TYR A 373 -7.90 -26.11 -2.29
C TYR A 373 -8.16 -27.62 -2.48
N GLN A 374 -7.24 -28.31 -3.16
CA GLN A 374 -7.48 -29.66 -3.71
C GLN A 374 -7.54 -30.81 -2.67
N VAL A 375 -7.06 -30.61 -1.44
CA VAL A 375 -6.97 -31.69 -0.43
C VAL A 375 -8.05 -31.55 0.66
N ILE A 376 -8.27 -32.60 1.46
CA ILE A 376 -9.37 -32.74 2.43
C ILE A 376 -8.88 -32.47 3.87
N ALA A 377 -9.73 -31.82 4.69
CA ALA A 377 -9.55 -31.47 6.10
C ALA A 377 -8.55 -30.32 6.44
N GLY A 378 -8.77 -29.71 7.60
CA GLY A 378 -8.10 -28.50 8.08
C GLY A 378 -8.96 -27.25 7.89
N ASP A 379 -8.93 -26.37 8.88
CA ASP A 379 -9.67 -25.10 8.90
C ASP A 379 -9.13 -24.16 7.81
N ARG A 380 -10.04 -23.64 6.98
CA ARG A 380 -9.75 -22.78 5.82
C ARG A 380 -10.87 -21.79 5.69
N SER A 381 -10.54 -20.53 5.43
CA SER A 381 -11.47 -19.43 5.56
C SER A 381 -11.27 -18.46 4.42
N GLY A 382 -12.33 -17.90 3.83
CA GLY A 382 -12.19 -16.75 2.95
C GLY A 382 -11.68 -15.54 3.75
N ILE A 383 -12.39 -15.22 4.82
CA ILE A 383 -12.00 -14.23 5.83
C ILE A 383 -12.02 -14.88 7.22
N TYR A 384 -10.92 -14.75 7.95
CA TYR A 384 -10.70 -15.29 9.29
C TYR A 384 -10.47 -14.15 10.29
N LEU A 385 -11.20 -14.14 11.41
CA LEU A 385 -10.93 -13.26 12.55
C LEU A 385 -10.76 -14.11 13.81
N MET A 386 -9.55 -14.13 14.36
CA MET A 386 -9.24 -14.80 15.62
C MET A 386 -8.89 -13.78 16.69
N SER A 387 -9.68 -13.72 17.76
CA SER A 387 -9.66 -12.62 18.74
C SER A 387 -10.03 -11.28 18.11
N TYR A 388 -11.17 -10.74 18.52
CA TYR A 388 -11.63 -9.39 18.18
C TYR A 388 -11.77 -8.57 19.47
N GLY A 389 -11.22 -7.36 19.44
CA GLY A 389 -11.09 -6.47 20.58
C GLY A 389 -12.36 -5.70 20.93
N ASN A 390 -12.21 -4.48 21.46
CA ASN A 390 -13.34 -3.62 21.81
C ASN A 390 -13.84 -2.73 20.65
N GLY A 391 -13.00 -2.48 19.63
CA GLY A 391 -13.36 -1.69 18.46
C GLY A 391 -14.15 -2.46 17.40
N LEU A 392 -14.48 -1.80 16.31
CA LEU A 392 -15.47 -2.28 15.34
C LEU A 392 -14.82 -2.69 14.02
N THR A 393 -15.01 -3.94 13.59
CA THR A 393 -14.61 -4.41 12.26
C THR A 393 -15.81 -4.55 11.32
N HIS A 394 -15.76 -3.81 10.21
CA HIS A 394 -16.76 -3.75 9.15
C HIS A 394 -16.35 -4.64 7.96
N ILE A 395 -16.99 -5.80 7.85
CA ILE A 395 -16.77 -6.74 6.73
C ILE A 395 -17.94 -6.58 5.75
N ARG A 396 -17.71 -6.05 4.54
CA ARG A 396 -18.76 -5.71 3.56
C ARG A 396 -18.32 -5.93 2.12
N ASN A 397 -19.29 -6.17 1.23
CA ASN A 397 -19.08 -6.17 -0.21
C ASN A 397 -18.02 -7.17 -0.71
N ASN A 398 -17.58 -8.14 0.09
CA ASN A 398 -16.55 -9.09 -0.35
C ASN A 398 -17.19 -10.24 -1.14
N ILE A 399 -16.57 -10.68 -2.23
CA ILE A 399 -16.88 -11.98 -2.85
C ILE A 399 -15.97 -13.03 -2.22
N ILE A 400 -16.55 -14.14 -1.77
CA ILE A 400 -15.83 -15.31 -1.27
C ILE A 400 -16.30 -16.54 -2.06
N TYR A 401 -15.45 -17.00 -2.97
CA TYR A 401 -15.71 -18.11 -3.88
C TYR A 401 -14.99 -19.37 -3.38
N MET A 402 -15.71 -20.20 -2.63
CA MET A 402 -15.20 -21.43 -2.02
C MET A 402 -15.38 -22.60 -2.99
N ARG A 403 -14.32 -23.00 -3.68
CA ARG A 403 -14.38 -24.12 -4.63
C ARG A 403 -14.47 -25.48 -3.95
N LEU A 404 -13.87 -25.59 -2.78
CA LEU A 404 -13.61 -26.84 -2.06
C LEU A 404 -13.62 -26.57 -0.54
N ILE A 405 -13.71 -27.65 0.24
CA ILE A 405 -13.97 -27.69 1.71
C ILE A 405 -13.32 -26.53 2.48
N GLY A 406 -14.14 -25.81 3.26
CA GLY A 406 -13.76 -24.67 4.10
C GLY A 406 -14.98 -23.85 4.56
N TYR A 407 -14.71 -22.67 5.12
CA TYR A 407 -15.69 -21.69 5.60
C TYR A 407 -15.60 -20.41 4.75
N GLY A 408 -16.73 -19.74 4.47
CA GLY A 408 -16.68 -18.38 3.92
C GLY A 408 -16.10 -17.41 4.94
N PHE A 409 -16.74 -17.35 6.11
CA PHE A 409 -16.33 -16.59 7.29
C PHE A 409 -15.95 -17.49 8.45
N ASP A 410 -14.95 -17.12 9.22
CA ASP A 410 -14.45 -17.91 10.36
C ASP A 410 -14.11 -16.96 11.52
N PHE A 411 -14.92 -16.96 12.58
CA PHE A 411 -14.88 -15.95 13.64
C PHE A 411 -14.66 -16.56 15.03
N GLU A 412 -13.40 -16.82 15.37
CA GLU A 412 -12.99 -17.40 16.65
C GLU A 412 -12.87 -16.36 17.78
N SER A 413 -13.64 -16.56 18.85
CA SER A 413 -13.33 -15.99 20.16
C SER A 413 -13.79 -16.90 21.30
N SER A 414 -13.29 -16.60 22.50
CA SER A 414 -13.64 -17.27 23.76
C SER A 414 -14.81 -16.62 24.51
N SER A 415 -15.37 -15.51 24.01
CA SER A 415 -16.28 -14.63 24.75
C SER A 415 -17.62 -14.35 24.07
N GLY A 416 -17.77 -14.71 22.79
CA GLY A 416 -19.03 -14.64 22.02
C GLY A 416 -18.92 -13.72 20.80
N PHE A 417 -20.04 -13.23 20.27
CA PHE A 417 -20.03 -12.03 19.42
C PHE A 417 -20.30 -10.79 20.29
N PRO A 418 -19.28 -10.06 20.75
CA PRO A 418 -19.47 -8.67 21.16
C PRO A 418 -19.86 -7.86 19.91
N GLY A 419 -20.34 -6.63 20.10
CA GLY A 419 -20.63 -5.69 19.01
C GLY A 419 -19.40 -5.15 18.27
N ALA A 420 -18.31 -5.92 18.22
CA ALA A 420 -17.02 -5.62 17.62
C ALA A 420 -16.91 -6.10 16.15
N ILE A 421 -17.86 -6.89 15.66
CA ILE A 421 -17.97 -7.26 14.25
C ILE A 421 -19.33 -6.81 13.74
N THR A 422 -19.35 -6.28 12.52
CA THR A 422 -20.57 -6.24 11.71
C THR A 422 -20.30 -6.89 10.36
N LEU A 423 -21.29 -7.63 9.85
CA LEU A 423 -21.23 -8.34 8.57
C LEU A 423 -22.50 -8.03 7.77
N ASP A 424 -22.38 -7.71 6.47
CA ASP A 424 -23.50 -7.49 5.54
C ASP A 424 -23.04 -7.39 4.07
N ASN A 425 -23.96 -7.44 3.10
CA ASN A 425 -23.70 -7.14 1.69
C ASN A 425 -22.52 -7.91 1.03
N ASN A 426 -22.11 -9.06 1.54
CA ASN A 426 -21.08 -9.91 0.94
C ASN A 426 -21.72 -10.90 -0.06
N CYS A 427 -20.92 -11.55 -0.89
CA CYS A 427 -21.37 -12.66 -1.73
C CYS A 427 -20.55 -13.91 -1.43
N GLY A 428 -21.21 -14.95 -0.93
CA GLY A 428 -20.60 -16.26 -0.72
C GLY A 428 -21.06 -17.24 -1.78
N TYR A 429 -20.11 -17.92 -2.42
CA TYR A 429 -20.41 -19.07 -3.28
C TYR A 429 -19.77 -20.34 -2.71
N LEU A 430 -20.61 -21.34 -2.48
CA LEU A 430 -20.26 -22.60 -1.83
C LEU A 430 -20.35 -23.72 -2.86
N ALA A 431 -19.28 -23.94 -3.62
CA ALA A 431 -19.30 -24.81 -4.80
C ALA A 431 -19.42 -26.32 -4.47
N THR A 432 -19.41 -26.70 -3.19
CA THR A 432 -19.53 -28.11 -2.74
C THR A 432 -20.43 -28.25 -1.52
N THR A 433 -20.99 -29.44 -1.31
CA THR A 433 -21.82 -29.78 -0.14
C THR A 433 -21.00 -30.01 1.15
N ALA A 434 -19.81 -29.42 1.24
CA ALA A 434 -18.89 -29.51 2.38
C ALA A 434 -18.12 -28.19 2.59
N THR A 435 -18.68 -27.09 2.06
CA THR A 435 -18.29 -25.71 2.36
C THR A 435 -19.43 -25.04 3.12
N TYR A 436 -19.10 -24.24 4.13
CA TYR A 436 -20.05 -23.57 5.02
C TYR A 436 -20.05 -22.07 4.73
N TRP A 437 -21.19 -21.38 4.91
CA TRP A 437 -21.22 -19.91 4.87
C TRP A 437 -20.26 -19.33 5.93
N GLY A 438 -20.28 -19.89 7.13
CA GLY A 438 -19.25 -19.62 8.11
C GLY A 438 -19.27 -20.48 9.35
N THR A 439 -18.32 -20.21 10.25
CA THR A 439 -18.19 -20.82 11.56
C THR A 439 -17.86 -19.77 12.63
N CYS A 440 -18.23 -20.06 13.87
CA CYS A 440 -17.95 -19.25 15.06
C CYS A 440 -18.13 -20.09 16.33
N TYR A 441 -18.00 -19.47 17.51
CA TYR A 441 -18.21 -20.12 18.82
C TYR A 441 -19.58 -20.79 19.03
N LEU A 442 -20.57 -20.50 18.17
CA LEU A 442 -21.91 -21.13 18.18
C LEU A 442 -22.01 -22.37 17.26
N GLY A 443 -21.01 -22.61 16.40
CA GLY A 443 -20.93 -23.75 15.47
C GLY A 443 -21.06 -23.39 13.99
N PHE A 444 -20.76 -24.37 13.13
CA PHE A 444 -20.79 -24.27 11.67
C PHE A 444 -22.19 -24.04 11.11
N GLN A 445 -22.32 -23.17 10.10
CA GLN A 445 -23.60 -22.89 9.41
C GLN A 445 -23.46 -23.17 7.91
N ASP A 446 -24.26 -24.10 7.39
CA ASP A 446 -24.14 -24.60 6.01
C ASP A 446 -24.38 -23.50 4.95
N ASN A 447 -25.26 -22.54 5.24
CA ASN A 447 -25.80 -21.55 4.28
C ASN A 447 -26.09 -20.19 4.97
N LEU A 448 -26.40 -19.17 4.17
CA LEU A 448 -26.67 -17.80 4.64
C LEU A 448 -27.92 -17.71 5.51
N ALA A 449 -28.97 -18.50 5.25
CA ALA A 449 -30.22 -18.42 6.01
C ALA A 449 -30.06 -18.93 7.45
N ASP A 450 -29.31 -20.02 7.64
CA ASP A 450 -28.93 -20.52 8.96
C ASP A 450 -27.97 -19.54 9.66
N TRP A 451 -27.02 -18.95 8.93
CA TRP A 451 -26.10 -17.94 9.47
C TRP A 451 -26.80 -16.66 9.96
N ILE A 452 -27.74 -16.10 9.20
CA ILE A 452 -28.59 -14.98 9.62
C ILE A 452 -29.40 -15.38 10.86
N THR A 453 -29.97 -16.60 10.88
CA THR A 453 -30.78 -17.10 12.00
C THR A 453 -29.95 -17.25 13.28
N LEU A 454 -28.68 -17.64 13.17
CA LEU A 454 -27.76 -17.82 14.31
C LEU A 454 -27.22 -16.48 14.84
N THR A 455 -26.78 -15.60 13.95
CA THR A 455 -25.99 -14.41 14.30
C THR A 455 -26.79 -13.11 14.38
N ALA A 456 -27.95 -13.04 13.72
CA ALA A 456 -28.69 -11.82 13.42
C ALA A 456 -27.87 -10.73 12.68
N LEU A 457 -26.77 -11.12 12.03
CA LEU A 457 -25.99 -10.30 11.10
C LEU A 457 -26.37 -10.64 9.65
N ASP A 458 -25.71 -9.99 8.68
CA ASP A 458 -25.58 -10.45 7.29
C ASP A 458 -26.86 -10.45 6.42
N GLY A 459 -27.89 -9.71 6.84
CA GLY A 459 -29.24 -9.76 6.27
C GLY A 459 -29.43 -9.26 4.83
N ALA A 460 -28.43 -8.66 4.21
CA ALA A 460 -28.42 -8.23 2.81
C ALA A 460 -27.26 -8.84 1.99
N SER A 461 -26.64 -9.93 2.47
CA SER A 461 -25.69 -10.74 1.70
C SER A 461 -26.36 -11.61 0.64
N VAL A 462 -25.54 -12.14 -0.28
CA VAL A 462 -25.94 -12.91 -1.46
C VAL A 462 -25.29 -14.29 -1.42
N GLU A 463 -26.11 -15.36 -1.45
CA GLU A 463 -25.63 -16.74 -1.60
C GLU A 463 -25.86 -17.23 -3.04
N ALA A 464 -24.91 -16.95 -3.93
CA ALA A 464 -25.00 -17.24 -5.35
C ALA A 464 -23.63 -17.27 -6.03
N ASP A 465 -23.55 -17.83 -7.24
CA ASP A 465 -22.36 -17.77 -8.09
C ASP A 465 -22.13 -16.31 -8.54
N PRO A 466 -20.94 -15.71 -8.31
CA PRO A 466 -20.61 -14.36 -8.79
C PRO A 466 -20.47 -14.27 -10.31
N LEU A 467 -20.50 -15.39 -11.05
CA LEU A 467 -20.43 -15.48 -12.51
C LEU A 467 -19.22 -14.71 -13.08
N PHE A 468 -18.02 -15.10 -12.64
CA PHE A 468 -16.76 -14.50 -13.11
C PHE A 468 -16.56 -14.65 -14.63
N ILE A 469 -15.96 -13.64 -15.27
CA ILE A 469 -15.59 -13.63 -16.69
C ILE A 469 -14.47 -14.66 -16.95
N SER A 470 -13.48 -14.70 -16.06
CA SER A 470 -12.36 -15.64 -16.11
C SER A 470 -11.90 -16.01 -14.71
N THR A 471 -11.34 -17.21 -14.55
CA THR A 471 -10.62 -17.62 -13.34
C THR A 471 -9.19 -18.11 -13.63
N ASP A 472 -8.69 -17.80 -14.83
CA ASP A 472 -7.28 -17.98 -15.21
C ASP A 472 -6.46 -16.77 -14.72
N PRO A 473 -5.46 -16.94 -13.82
CA PRO A 473 -4.63 -15.84 -13.32
C PRO A 473 -3.75 -15.14 -14.39
N ALA A 474 -3.69 -15.67 -15.61
CA ALA A 474 -3.06 -15.00 -16.76
C ALA A 474 -4.04 -14.11 -17.56
N SER A 475 -5.32 -14.10 -17.21
CA SER A 475 -6.35 -13.27 -17.84
C SER A 475 -6.28 -11.82 -17.36
N ALA A 476 -6.66 -10.87 -18.23
CA ALA A 476 -6.90 -9.49 -17.80
C ALA A 476 -8.13 -9.45 -16.87
N ASP A 477 -9.25 -10.03 -17.35
CA ASP A 477 -10.55 -10.13 -16.67
C ASP A 477 -10.58 -11.18 -15.52
N PHE A 478 -9.44 -11.39 -14.85
CA PHE A 478 -9.26 -12.42 -13.83
C PHE A 478 -10.04 -12.13 -12.54
N LEU A 479 -11.09 -12.92 -12.29
CA LEU A 479 -12.06 -12.75 -11.19
C LEU A 479 -12.89 -11.45 -11.25
N HIS A 480 -12.98 -10.83 -12.43
CA HIS A 480 -13.97 -9.79 -12.75
C HIS A 480 -15.35 -10.44 -12.93
N ILE A 481 -16.42 -9.73 -12.57
CA ILE A 481 -17.79 -10.27 -12.64
C ILE A 481 -18.43 -10.00 -14.00
N SER A 482 -19.17 -10.98 -14.55
CA SER A 482 -19.89 -10.79 -15.80
C SER A 482 -21.13 -9.91 -15.62
N GLY A 483 -21.59 -9.26 -16.69
CA GLY A 483 -22.82 -8.42 -16.69
C GLY A 483 -24.14 -9.14 -16.40
N ALA A 484 -24.11 -10.43 -16.02
CA ALA A 484 -25.24 -11.19 -15.50
C ALA A 484 -25.11 -11.52 -14.00
N SER A 485 -24.03 -11.08 -13.35
CA SER A 485 -23.68 -11.42 -11.98
C SER A 485 -24.70 -10.92 -10.96
N PRO A 486 -25.07 -11.75 -9.95
CA PRO A 486 -25.92 -11.33 -8.84
C PRO A 486 -25.21 -10.34 -7.88
N CYS A 487 -23.91 -10.11 -8.04
CA CYS A 487 -23.13 -9.14 -7.25
C CYS A 487 -23.42 -7.68 -7.62
N ILE A 488 -23.97 -7.43 -8.82
CA ILE A 488 -24.12 -6.07 -9.38
C ILE A 488 -25.17 -5.28 -8.59
N GLY A 489 -24.77 -4.11 -8.09
CA GLY A 489 -25.64 -3.17 -7.37
C GLY A 489 -26.12 -3.64 -5.99
N GLN A 490 -25.64 -4.77 -5.46
CA GLN A 490 -26.02 -5.29 -4.14
C GLN A 490 -25.08 -4.84 -3.00
N GLY A 491 -23.91 -4.31 -3.35
CA GLY A 491 -22.93 -3.77 -2.42
C GLY A 491 -23.36 -2.41 -1.85
N LYS A 492 -22.97 -2.14 -0.61
CA LYS A 492 -23.17 -0.84 0.04
C LYS A 492 -22.15 0.19 -0.47
N ASN A 493 -22.57 1.43 -0.68
CA ASN A 493 -21.69 2.52 -1.10
C ASN A 493 -20.68 2.92 0.00
N PHE A 494 -19.40 3.03 -0.34
CA PHE A 494 -18.32 3.51 0.53
C PHE A 494 -17.47 4.63 -0.09
N THR A 495 -18.09 5.56 -0.82
CA THR A 495 -17.42 6.74 -1.43
C THR A 495 -16.62 7.62 -0.47
N SER A 496 -16.82 7.49 0.84
CA SER A 496 -16.04 8.16 1.89
C SER A 496 -14.71 7.49 2.22
N ILE A 497 -14.44 6.29 1.68
CA ILE A 497 -13.22 5.50 1.93
C ILE A 497 -12.42 5.39 0.63
N PHE A 498 -13.06 4.98 -0.47
CA PHE A 498 -12.47 4.90 -1.81
C PHE A 498 -13.52 5.15 -2.90
N THR A 499 -13.08 5.41 -4.13
CA THR A 499 -13.97 5.82 -5.24
C THR A 499 -13.73 5.08 -6.57
N THR A 500 -12.74 4.20 -6.64
CA THR A 500 -12.49 3.33 -7.79
C THR A 500 -12.56 1.85 -7.42
N ASP A 501 -12.57 1.00 -8.42
CA ASP A 501 -12.38 -0.44 -8.29
C ASP A 501 -10.88 -0.82 -8.38
N ILE A 502 -10.61 -2.11 -8.59
CA ILE A 502 -9.28 -2.72 -8.72
C ILE A 502 -8.47 -2.26 -9.95
N ASP A 503 -9.11 -1.95 -11.08
CA ASP A 503 -8.42 -1.53 -12.31
C ASP A 503 -8.51 -0.01 -12.56
N GLY A 504 -9.14 0.71 -11.62
CA GLY A 504 -9.22 2.17 -11.58
C GLY A 504 -10.50 2.74 -12.18
N GLU A 505 -11.48 1.90 -12.50
CA GLU A 505 -12.80 2.36 -12.98
C GLU A 505 -13.59 3.00 -11.83
N ALA A 506 -14.35 4.05 -12.13
CA ALA A 506 -14.99 4.88 -11.11
C ALA A 506 -16.30 4.26 -10.60
N ARG A 507 -16.36 3.93 -9.30
CA ARG A 507 -17.57 3.35 -8.69
C ARG A 507 -18.71 4.39 -8.59
N PRO A 508 -19.99 3.96 -8.65
CA PRO A 508 -21.13 4.87 -8.59
C PRO A 508 -21.11 5.81 -7.37
N SER A 509 -21.26 7.11 -7.61
CA SER A 509 -21.30 8.12 -6.54
C SER A 509 -22.58 8.09 -5.68
N SER A 510 -23.58 7.30 -6.10
CA SER A 510 -24.80 7.01 -5.35
C SER A 510 -25.42 5.70 -5.87
N GLY A 511 -26.32 5.10 -5.09
CA GLY A 511 -26.86 3.76 -5.36
C GLY A 511 -26.03 2.65 -4.73
N GLY A 512 -26.36 1.40 -5.04
CA GLY A 512 -25.55 0.24 -4.67
C GLY A 512 -24.35 0.09 -5.59
N TRP A 513 -23.27 -0.47 -5.06
CA TRP A 513 -22.06 -0.86 -5.79
C TRP A 513 -22.11 -2.32 -6.20
N CYS A 514 -21.20 -2.75 -7.06
CA CYS A 514 -20.87 -4.16 -7.17
C CYS A 514 -20.26 -4.68 -5.86
N ILE A 515 -20.66 -5.89 -5.47
CA ILE A 515 -19.91 -6.71 -4.50
C ILE A 515 -18.65 -7.21 -5.24
N GLY A 516 -17.49 -7.17 -4.60
CA GLY A 516 -16.20 -7.59 -5.15
C GLY A 516 -15.28 -6.44 -5.54
N ALA A 517 -14.06 -6.80 -5.96
CA ALA A 517 -12.98 -5.87 -6.29
C ALA A 517 -13.21 -5.08 -7.60
N ASP A 518 -14.01 -5.64 -8.51
CA ASP A 518 -14.42 -5.13 -9.83
C ASP A 518 -15.76 -4.33 -9.72
N GLU A 519 -16.02 -3.42 -10.67
CA GLU A 519 -17.30 -2.71 -10.85
C GLU A 519 -17.76 -2.85 -12.32
N ARG A 520 -19.09 -2.78 -12.61
CA ARG A 520 -19.64 -3.38 -13.84
C ARG A 520 -20.74 -2.61 -14.57
#